data_AF-A0A7W1QD19-F1
#
_entry.id   AF-A0A7W1QD19-F1
#
_cell.length_a   1.000
_cell.length_b   1.000
_cell.length_c   1.000
_cell.angle_alpha   90.00
_cell.angle_beta   90.00
_cell.angle_gamma   90.00
#
_symmetry.space_group_name_H-M   'P 1'
#
loop_
_entity.id
_entity.type
_entity.pdbx_description
1 polymer ?
#
loop_
_entity_poly.entity_id
_entity_poly.type
_entity_poly.pdbx_seq_one_letter_code
_entity_poly.pdbx_strand_id
1 'polypeptide(L)'
;AQGEAPGHHPWTERAEVVDYRPTNSELGALVLENRLIKQWQPPGNRRLKRTDRWAYVRCRLDTPYPVLEVSAEPAAGRAVSIGPLRGKRLATELADHLTSLFRLRHCGRSMRRRDHPSIYGQMGRCCSPCLGDLDPNAYRRQVDAALALFDGSEAAEDLLLADLDRRIAEASSARRYEAAAALLRRRERLAGLLERLGGVLRVLHADPRLVVASHPTKRRFDAFWIVGGRVADWGPLPPLEEIQRRTASALGSHLGRGTTVPAEEVDELRIVSAWVAEHEPAKLSLAEGTPAAERVRHLLRQGDRE
;
A
#
# COMPACT_ATOMS: atom_id res chain seq x y z
N ALA A 1 12.23 -50.96 -0.70
CA ALA A 1 11.94 -49.52 -0.68
C ALA A 1 10.42 -49.38 -0.64
N GLN A 2 9.85 -49.28 0.55
CA GLN A 2 8.40 -49.20 0.76
C GLN A 2 7.92 -47.78 0.47
N GLY A 3 6.80 -47.67 -0.24
CA GLY A 3 6.19 -46.41 -0.65
C GLY A 3 5.71 -45.59 0.54
N GLU A 4 6.02 -44.30 0.52
CA GLU A 4 5.45 -43.31 1.42
C GLU A 4 3.96 -43.10 1.08
N ALA A 5 3.09 -43.45 2.04
CA ALA A 5 1.67 -43.08 2.01
C ALA A 5 1.49 -41.55 2.04
N PRO A 6 0.39 -41.00 1.50
CA PRO A 6 0.22 -39.57 1.39
C PRO A 6 0.09 -38.89 2.76
N GLY A 7 1.19 -38.28 3.21
CA GLY A 7 1.24 -37.00 3.91
C GLY A 7 0.40 -36.83 5.18
N HIS A 8 0.66 -37.61 6.23
CA HIS A 8 0.27 -37.20 7.58
C HIS A 8 1.07 -35.96 8.00
N HIS A 9 0.40 -34.80 8.07
CA HIS A 9 1.05 -33.57 8.53
C HIS A 9 1.31 -33.72 10.04
N PRO A 10 2.54 -33.49 10.54
CA PRO A 10 2.94 -33.78 11.93
C PRO A 10 2.16 -33.03 13.03
N TRP A 11 1.23 -32.15 12.67
CA TRP A 11 0.39 -31.41 13.61
C TRP A 11 -0.85 -32.19 14.04
N THR A 12 -1.41 -33.05 13.17
CA THR A 12 -2.64 -33.80 13.47
C THR A 12 -2.39 -34.84 14.58
N GLU A 13 -1.20 -35.43 14.63
CA GLU A 13 -0.80 -36.39 15.67
C GLU A 13 -0.45 -35.71 17.00
N ARG A 14 -0.24 -34.40 17.01
CA ARG A 14 0.13 -33.60 18.19
C ARG A 14 -1.02 -32.77 18.75
N ALA A 15 -2.17 -32.75 18.07
CA ALA A 15 -3.31 -31.92 18.45
C ALA A 15 -4.16 -32.65 19.49
N GLU A 16 -4.13 -32.17 20.74
CA GLU A 16 -4.97 -32.69 21.83
C GLU A 16 -6.36 -32.04 21.86
N VAL A 17 -6.46 -30.76 21.45
CA VAL A 17 -7.69 -29.96 21.47
C VAL A 17 -7.83 -29.19 20.16
N VAL A 18 -9.06 -29.11 19.66
CA VAL A 18 -9.43 -28.30 18.50
C VAL A 18 -10.46 -27.26 18.93
N ASP A 19 -10.11 -25.99 18.74
CA ASP A 19 -11.01 -24.85 18.94
C ASP A 19 -11.36 -24.23 17.58
N TYR A 20 -12.56 -23.65 17.47
CA TYR A 20 -13.03 -23.02 16.23
C TYR A 20 -13.91 -21.80 16.53
N ARG A 21 -13.89 -20.83 15.61
CA ARG A 21 -14.73 -19.63 15.69
C ARG A 21 -15.58 -19.53 14.42
N PRO A 22 -16.92 -19.59 14.52
CA PRO A 22 -17.78 -19.49 13.34
C PRO A 22 -17.81 -18.06 12.78
N THR A 23 -17.82 -17.95 11.46
CA THR A 23 -18.06 -16.69 10.72
C THR A 23 -19.27 -16.87 9.79
N ASN A 24 -19.85 -15.77 9.30
CA ASN A 24 -21.00 -15.84 8.40
C ASN A 24 -20.63 -15.59 6.93
N SER A 25 -19.33 -15.51 6.63
CA SER A 25 -18.83 -15.29 5.28
C SER A 25 -17.42 -15.86 5.15
N GLU A 26 -17.02 -16.15 3.91
CA GLU A 26 -15.64 -16.50 3.58
C GLU A 26 -14.69 -15.34 3.90
N LEU A 27 -15.05 -14.10 3.53
CA LEU A 27 -14.26 -12.92 3.85
C LEU A 27 -14.01 -12.79 5.36
N GLY A 28 -15.04 -13.05 6.18
CA GLY A 28 -14.93 -13.10 7.64
C GLY A 28 -13.94 -14.15 8.12
N ALA A 29 -13.96 -15.35 7.53
CA ALA A 29 -13.00 -16.41 7.85
C ALA A 29 -11.57 -15.99 7.49
N LEU A 30 -11.35 -15.38 6.32
CA LEU A 30 -10.03 -14.94 5.85
C LEU A 30 -9.46 -13.81 6.72
N VAL A 31 -10.28 -12.82 7.08
CA VAL A 31 -9.87 -11.71 7.97
C VAL A 31 -9.57 -12.24 9.37
N LEU A 32 -10.42 -13.11 9.91
CA LEU A 32 -10.21 -13.72 11.22
C LEU A 32 -8.96 -14.60 11.25
N GLU A 33 -8.73 -15.42 10.23
CA GLU A 33 -7.54 -16.25 10.09
C GLU A 33 -6.28 -15.38 10.10
N ASN A 34 -6.24 -14.31 9.28
CA ASN A 34 -5.10 -13.40 9.26
C ASN A 34 -4.83 -12.81 10.65
N ARG A 35 -5.85 -12.31 11.33
CA ARG A 35 -5.70 -11.73 12.68
C ARG A 35 -5.20 -12.76 13.70
N LEU A 36 -5.73 -13.99 13.68
CA LEU A 36 -5.30 -15.06 14.58
C LEU A 36 -3.86 -15.51 14.29
N ILE A 37 -3.46 -15.65 13.02
CA ILE A 37 -2.08 -15.99 12.68
C ILE A 37 -1.13 -14.89 13.14
N LYS A 38 -1.49 -13.61 12.95
CA LYS A 38 -0.66 -12.48 13.41
C LYS A 38 -0.52 -12.44 14.92
N GLN A 39 -1.61 -12.68 15.65
CA GLN A 39 -1.64 -12.68 17.11
C GLN A 39 -0.87 -13.86 17.72
N TRP A 40 -1.04 -15.08 17.20
CA TRP A 40 -0.53 -16.30 17.83
C TRP A 40 0.81 -16.78 17.25
N GLN A 41 1.15 -16.36 16.02
CA GLN A 41 2.36 -16.79 15.30
C GLN A 41 2.62 -18.31 15.34
N PRO A 42 1.60 -19.18 15.13
CA PRO A 42 1.67 -20.61 15.41
C PRO A 42 2.71 -21.32 14.53
N PRO A 43 3.60 -22.18 15.05
CA PRO A 43 4.77 -22.72 14.32
C PRO A 43 4.45 -23.39 12.98
N GLY A 44 3.28 -24.02 12.84
CA GLY A 44 2.85 -24.65 11.59
C GLY A 44 2.57 -23.71 10.42
N ASN A 45 2.18 -22.45 10.66
CA ASN A 45 1.80 -21.54 9.59
C ASN A 45 3.03 -21.00 8.85
N ARG A 46 3.06 -21.14 7.51
CA ARG A 46 4.12 -20.58 6.66
C ARG A 46 3.79 -19.19 6.13
N ARG A 47 2.50 -18.92 5.90
CA ARG A 47 1.97 -17.64 5.39
C ARG A 47 1.43 -16.78 6.54
N LEU A 48 1.25 -15.48 6.27
CA LEU A 48 0.62 -14.49 7.15
C LEU A 48 1.32 -14.24 8.51
N LYS A 49 2.38 -14.97 8.86
CA LYS A 49 3.18 -14.71 10.06
C LYS A 49 3.93 -13.38 10.04
N ARG A 50 4.88 -13.24 9.11
CA ARG A 50 5.84 -12.15 9.10
C ARG A 50 5.39 -10.98 8.22
N THR A 51 5.73 -9.78 8.67
CA THR A 51 5.51 -8.50 7.99
C THR A 51 6.80 -7.96 7.34
N ASP A 52 7.95 -8.60 7.60
CA ASP A 52 9.29 -8.27 7.10
C ASP A 52 9.42 -8.24 5.57
N ARG A 53 8.45 -8.80 4.86
CA ARG A 53 8.34 -8.72 3.40
C ARG A 53 7.92 -7.33 2.88
N TRP A 54 7.43 -6.44 3.75
CA TRP A 54 6.97 -5.12 3.35
C TRP A 54 8.06 -4.07 3.59
N ALA A 55 8.17 -3.12 2.68
CA ALA A 55 9.08 -2.01 2.77
C ALA A 55 8.40 -0.73 2.28
N TYR A 56 8.89 0.40 2.79
CA TYR A 56 8.39 1.74 2.51
C TYR A 56 9.55 2.64 2.13
N VAL A 57 9.31 3.54 1.19
CA VAL A 57 10.20 4.68 0.94
C VAL A 57 9.68 5.84 1.77
N ARG A 58 10.49 6.33 2.69
CA ARG A 58 10.14 7.38 3.65
C ARG A 58 10.90 8.65 3.34
N CYS A 59 10.24 9.78 3.48
CA CYS A 59 10.84 11.10 3.38
C CYS A 59 10.51 11.89 4.65
N ARG A 60 11.50 12.10 5.52
CA ARG A 60 11.30 12.93 6.72
C ARG A 60 11.47 14.41 6.35
N LEU A 61 10.48 15.21 6.69
CA LEU A 61 10.39 16.62 6.34
C LEU A 61 10.84 17.54 7.49
N ASP A 62 11.54 16.98 8.47
CA ASP A 62 12.10 17.64 9.66
C ASP A 62 13.47 18.29 9.40
N THR A 63 14.02 18.15 8.20
CA THR A 63 15.34 18.68 7.82
C THR A 63 15.25 19.56 6.56
N PRO A 64 16.15 20.54 6.38
CA PRO A 64 16.13 21.44 5.22
C PRO A 64 16.41 20.73 3.89
N TYR A 65 17.14 19.61 3.94
CA TYR A 65 17.44 18.77 2.78
C TYR A 65 17.02 17.32 3.05
N PRO A 66 15.72 17.00 2.95
CA PRO A 66 15.21 15.64 3.13
C PRO A 66 15.87 14.58 2.24
N VAL A 67 15.90 13.34 2.71
CA VAL A 67 16.40 12.18 1.97
C VAL A 67 15.33 11.09 1.92
N LEU A 68 15.30 10.32 0.83
CA LEU A 68 14.45 9.15 0.68
C LEU A 68 15.15 7.94 1.33
N GLU A 69 14.53 7.35 2.34
CA GLU A 69 15.05 6.22 3.10
C GLU A 69 14.14 5.01 2.97
N VAL A 70 14.72 3.80 2.87
CA VAL A 70 13.95 2.56 2.86
C VAL A 70 13.86 1.97 4.25
N SER A 71 12.67 1.60 4.70
CA SER A 71 12.47 0.95 5.99
C SER A 71 11.26 0.01 5.99
N ALA A 72 11.18 -0.87 6.98
CA ALA A 72 10.13 -1.90 7.07
C ALA A 72 8.76 -1.36 7.52
N GLU A 73 8.74 -0.29 8.31
CA GLU A 73 7.50 0.38 8.74
C GLU A 73 7.22 1.66 7.91
N PRO A 74 6.11 2.37 8.10
CA PRO A 74 5.98 3.77 7.67
C PRO A 74 6.73 4.75 8.60
N ALA A 75 6.95 5.97 8.14
CA ALA A 75 7.55 7.05 8.93
C ALA A 75 6.55 7.64 9.92
N ALA A 76 7.03 8.03 11.10
CA ALA A 76 6.24 8.77 12.10
C ALA A 76 6.51 10.29 11.99
N GLY A 77 5.56 11.09 12.49
CA GLY A 77 5.70 12.55 12.60
C GLY A 77 5.54 13.27 11.25
N ARG A 78 6.29 14.37 11.06
CA ARG A 78 6.29 15.15 9.81
C ARG A 78 7.10 14.43 8.73
N ALA A 79 6.51 13.40 8.16
CA ALA A 79 7.14 12.59 7.12
C ALA A 79 6.09 12.06 6.15
N VAL A 80 6.53 11.77 4.93
CA VAL A 80 5.74 11.10 3.90
C VAL A 80 6.27 9.67 3.75
N SER A 81 5.39 8.69 3.60
CA SER A 81 5.80 7.32 3.27
C SER A 81 5.08 6.85 2.01
N ILE A 82 5.85 6.30 1.08
CA ILE A 82 5.40 5.69 -0.16
C ILE A 82 5.47 4.18 0.02
N GLY A 83 4.36 3.49 -0.21
CA GLY A 83 4.25 2.05 -0.04
C GLY A 83 2.87 1.64 0.49
N PRO A 84 2.69 0.37 0.88
CA PRO A 84 3.71 -0.69 1.00
C PRO A 84 4.22 -1.30 -0.32
N LEU A 85 5.51 -1.58 -0.40
CA LEU A 85 6.16 -2.30 -1.50
C LEU A 85 6.59 -3.70 -1.06
N ARG A 86 6.39 -4.71 -1.92
CA ARG A 86 6.76 -6.10 -1.62
C ARG A 86 8.26 -6.30 -1.82
N GLY A 87 9.00 -6.27 -0.73
CA GLY A 87 10.43 -6.52 -0.66
C GLY A 87 11.26 -5.24 -0.66
N LYS A 88 12.31 -5.25 0.18
CA LYS A 88 13.25 -4.12 0.32
C LYS A 88 13.89 -3.72 -1.00
N ARG A 89 14.20 -4.69 -1.88
CA ARG A 89 14.80 -4.44 -3.20
C ARG A 89 13.96 -3.49 -4.04
N LEU A 90 12.64 -3.69 -4.07
CA LEU A 90 11.71 -2.88 -4.86
C LEU A 90 11.65 -1.44 -4.33
N ALA A 91 11.60 -1.28 -3.00
CA ALA A 91 11.62 0.02 -2.35
C ALA A 91 12.96 0.75 -2.55
N THR A 92 14.10 0.04 -2.47
CA THR A 92 15.41 0.62 -2.78
C THR A 92 15.49 1.10 -4.21
N GLU A 93 15.03 0.28 -5.16
CA GLU A 93 15.04 0.64 -6.58
C GLU A 93 14.17 1.87 -6.86
N LEU A 94 12.97 1.94 -6.28
CA LEU A 94 12.12 3.13 -6.37
C LEU A 94 12.79 4.37 -5.77
N ALA A 95 13.33 4.26 -4.55
CA ALA A 95 14.02 5.37 -3.89
C ALA A 95 15.21 5.88 -4.71
N ASP A 96 16.02 4.97 -5.28
CA ASP A 96 17.16 5.32 -6.13
C ASP A 96 16.73 6.00 -7.43
N HIS A 97 15.63 5.53 -8.04
CA HIS A 97 15.07 6.13 -9.23
C HIS A 97 14.56 7.54 -8.97
N LEU A 98 13.75 7.74 -7.92
CA LEU A 98 13.24 9.04 -7.52
C LEU A 98 14.38 10.01 -7.16
N THR A 99 15.32 9.56 -6.33
CA THR A 99 16.47 10.37 -5.93
C THR A 99 17.26 10.87 -7.13
N SER A 100 17.51 9.98 -8.10
CA SER A 100 18.28 10.33 -9.29
C SER A 100 17.48 11.16 -10.32
N LEU A 101 16.17 10.93 -10.48
CA LEU A 101 15.34 11.70 -11.41
C LEU A 101 15.16 13.15 -10.96
N PHE A 102 14.88 13.33 -9.67
CA PHE A 102 14.63 14.65 -9.08
C PHE A 102 15.89 15.30 -8.51
N ARG A 103 17.07 14.71 -8.77
CA ARG A 103 18.39 15.18 -8.32
C ARG A 103 18.48 15.41 -6.81
N LEU A 104 17.82 14.57 -6.03
CA LEU A 104 17.85 14.60 -4.58
C LEU A 104 19.21 14.09 -4.06
N ARG A 105 19.49 14.35 -2.77
CA ARG A 105 20.73 13.88 -2.15
C ARG A 105 20.73 12.36 -1.99
N HIS A 106 21.89 11.76 -2.23
CA HIS A 106 22.15 10.33 -2.00
C HIS A 106 22.84 10.06 -0.65
N CYS A 107 23.37 11.10 0.02
CA CYS A 107 24.04 10.92 1.30
C CYS A 107 23.03 10.63 2.41
N GLY A 108 23.37 9.68 3.29
CA GLY A 108 22.53 9.26 4.42
C GLY A 108 22.22 10.41 5.38
N ARG A 109 21.41 10.15 6.41
CA ARG A 109 20.75 11.17 7.25
C ARG A 109 21.61 12.37 7.65
N SER A 110 22.85 12.16 8.09
CA SER A 110 23.81 13.23 8.36
C SER A 110 24.48 13.74 7.07
N MET A 111 24.18 14.98 6.67
CA MET A 111 24.89 15.66 5.59
C MET A 111 26.10 16.41 6.15
N ARG A 112 27.30 16.05 5.71
CA ARG A 112 28.51 16.86 5.97
C ARG A 112 28.69 17.88 4.86
N ARG A 113 29.11 19.10 5.23
CA ARG A 113 29.56 20.11 4.27
C ARG A 113 30.78 19.61 3.49
N ARG A 114 30.95 20.05 2.25
CA ARG A 114 32.06 19.69 1.37
C ARG A 114 32.46 20.89 0.52
N ASP A 115 33.73 20.96 0.14
CA ASP A 115 34.24 21.99 -0.76
C ASP A 115 33.99 21.66 -2.24
N HIS A 116 33.76 20.38 -2.54
CA HIS A 116 33.53 19.88 -3.90
C HIS A 116 32.31 18.96 -3.98
N PRO A 117 31.64 18.90 -5.15
CA PRO A 117 30.48 18.02 -5.35
C PRO A 117 30.84 16.56 -5.08
N SER A 118 29.87 15.80 -4.54
CA SER A 118 30.01 14.34 -4.48
C SER A 118 30.05 13.73 -5.89
N ILE A 119 30.44 12.46 -6.00
CA ILE A 119 30.38 11.73 -7.28
C ILE A 119 28.98 11.79 -7.93
N TYR A 120 27.91 11.73 -7.13
CA TYR A 120 26.55 11.90 -7.63
C TYR A 120 26.26 13.32 -8.13
N GLY A 121 26.88 14.32 -7.50
CA GLY A 121 26.82 15.71 -7.96
C GLY A 121 27.53 15.90 -9.29
N GLN A 122 28.74 15.36 -9.43
CA GLN A 122 29.53 15.39 -10.67
C GLN A 122 28.80 14.68 -11.83
N MET A 123 28.07 13.60 -11.54
CA MET A 123 27.21 12.90 -12.51
C MET A 123 25.88 13.60 -12.81
N GLY A 124 25.58 14.74 -12.17
CA GLY A 124 24.30 15.46 -12.34
C GLY A 124 23.08 14.74 -11.74
N ARG A 125 23.30 13.77 -10.85
CA ARG A 125 22.26 13.00 -10.13
C ARG A 125 21.87 13.58 -8.78
N CYS A 126 22.56 14.63 -8.34
CA CYS A 126 22.33 15.31 -7.07
C CYS A 126 22.60 16.81 -7.24
N CYS A 127 21.72 17.67 -6.74
CA CYS A 127 21.93 19.13 -6.73
C CYS A 127 22.97 19.61 -5.71
N SER A 128 23.63 18.68 -5.02
CA SER A 128 24.78 18.93 -4.13
C SER A 128 24.53 19.94 -3.01
N PRO A 129 23.47 19.78 -2.18
CA PRO A 129 23.21 20.67 -1.04
C PRO A 129 24.35 20.72 -0.01
N CYS A 130 25.28 19.76 -0.06
CA CYS A 130 26.46 19.73 0.80
C CYS A 130 27.45 20.89 0.54
N LEU A 131 27.38 21.57 -0.60
CA LEU A 131 28.22 22.75 -0.90
C LEU A 131 27.74 24.00 -0.15
N GLY A 132 26.43 24.09 0.12
CA GLY A 132 25.84 25.17 0.93
C GLY A 132 25.46 26.45 0.22
N ASP A 133 25.50 26.41 -1.10
CA ASP A 133 25.00 27.42 -2.03
C ASP A 133 23.53 27.20 -2.45
N LEU A 134 22.94 26.04 -2.15
CA LEU A 134 21.56 25.70 -2.53
C LEU A 134 20.52 26.21 -1.53
N ASP A 135 19.56 27.02 -2.01
CA ASP A 135 18.35 27.39 -1.28
C ASP A 135 17.55 26.14 -0.83
N PRO A 136 17.30 25.94 0.48
CA PRO A 136 16.46 24.86 0.97
C PRO A 136 15.08 24.78 0.32
N ASN A 137 14.46 25.90 -0.04
CA ASN A 137 13.14 25.89 -0.67
C ASN A 137 13.20 25.37 -2.10
N ALA A 138 14.28 25.65 -2.84
CA ALA A 138 14.52 25.08 -4.15
C ALA A 138 14.68 23.56 -4.09
N TYR A 139 15.42 23.05 -3.10
CA TYR A 139 15.50 21.62 -2.83
C TYR A 139 14.13 21.04 -2.47
N ARG A 140 13.37 21.76 -1.64
CA ARG A 140 12.06 21.32 -1.20
C ARG A 140 11.07 21.14 -2.35
N ARG A 141 11.07 22.05 -3.33
CA ARG A 141 10.24 21.89 -4.56
C ARG A 141 10.57 20.61 -5.33
N GLN A 142 11.83 20.18 -5.38
CA GLN A 142 12.22 18.92 -6.01
C GLN A 142 11.69 17.71 -5.22
N VAL A 143 11.75 17.77 -3.89
CA VAL A 143 11.19 16.74 -3.01
C VAL A 143 9.68 16.66 -3.19
N ASP A 144 8.96 17.78 -3.15
CA ASP A 144 7.51 17.80 -3.30
C ASP A 144 7.08 17.27 -4.68
N ALA A 145 7.80 17.62 -5.75
CA ALA A 145 7.55 17.06 -7.08
C ALA A 145 7.77 15.54 -7.13
N ALA A 146 8.75 15.00 -6.40
CA ALA A 146 8.97 13.56 -6.31
C ALA A 146 7.87 12.84 -5.51
N LEU A 147 7.31 13.50 -4.50
CA LEU A 147 6.27 12.95 -3.63
C LEU A 147 4.86 13.06 -4.24
N ALA A 148 4.60 14.11 -5.02
CA ALA A 148 3.33 14.35 -5.71
C ALA A 148 2.93 13.18 -6.64
N LEU A 149 3.91 12.42 -7.14
CA LEU A 149 3.66 11.20 -7.93
C LEU A 149 2.78 10.16 -7.21
N PHE A 150 2.69 10.23 -5.88
CA PHE A 150 2.01 9.22 -5.06
C PHE A 150 0.79 9.79 -4.31
N ASP A 151 0.36 11.01 -4.64
CA ASP A 151 -0.80 11.65 -4.01
C ASP A 151 -2.16 11.10 -4.50
N GLY A 152 -2.14 10.20 -5.48
CA GLY A 152 -3.33 9.56 -6.03
C GLY A 152 -3.80 10.13 -7.36
N SER A 153 -3.12 11.13 -7.93
CA SER A 153 -3.39 11.58 -9.30
C SER A 153 -2.69 10.65 -10.31
N GLU A 154 -3.46 9.84 -11.04
CA GLU A 154 -2.95 9.05 -12.20
C GLU A 154 -2.20 9.96 -13.19
N ALA A 155 -2.62 11.23 -13.28
CA ALA A 155 -1.97 12.26 -14.07
C ALA A 155 -0.48 12.49 -13.71
N ALA A 156 -0.07 12.35 -12.45
CA ALA A 156 1.32 12.59 -12.06
C ALA A 156 2.26 11.46 -12.52
N GLU A 157 1.80 10.20 -12.49
CA GLU A 157 2.55 9.05 -12.99
C GLU A 157 2.76 9.15 -14.51
N ASP A 158 1.70 9.48 -15.25
CA ASP A 158 1.72 9.64 -16.70
C ASP A 158 2.67 10.76 -17.13
N LEU A 159 2.64 11.91 -16.43
CA LEU A 159 3.53 13.03 -16.69
C LEU A 159 5.01 12.65 -16.52
N LEU A 160 5.34 11.79 -15.55
CA LEU A 160 6.71 11.34 -15.35
C LEU A 160 7.20 10.43 -16.47
N LEU A 161 6.35 9.47 -16.87
CA LEU A 161 6.69 8.56 -17.97
C LEU A 161 6.80 9.32 -19.29
N ALA A 162 5.94 10.32 -19.52
CA ALA A 162 5.99 11.21 -20.68
C ALA A 162 7.28 12.07 -20.71
N ASP A 163 7.75 12.57 -19.57
CA ASP A 163 9.04 13.28 -19.51
C ASP A 163 10.22 12.36 -19.88
N LEU A 164 10.17 11.09 -19.46
CA LEU A 164 11.18 10.10 -19.89
C LEU A 164 11.10 9.81 -21.38
N ASP A 165 9.89 9.68 -21.95
CA ASP A 165 9.70 9.51 -23.39
C ASP A 165 10.26 10.66 -24.20
N ARG A 166 10.00 11.90 -23.76
CA ARG A 166 10.57 13.10 -24.37
C ARG A 166 12.11 13.07 -24.35
N ARG A 167 12.73 12.70 -23.23
CA ARG A 167 14.20 12.60 -23.12
C ARG A 167 14.78 11.48 -23.99
N ILE A 168 14.06 10.37 -24.16
CA ILE A 168 14.44 9.28 -25.07
C ILE A 168 14.43 9.80 -26.52
N ALA A 169 13.38 10.52 -26.91
CA ALA A 169 13.26 11.12 -28.24
C ALA A 169 14.41 12.12 -28.51
N GLU A 170 14.69 13.02 -27.57
CA GLU A 170 15.79 13.99 -27.67
C GLU A 170 17.16 13.32 -27.80
N ALA A 171 17.44 12.27 -27.01
CA ALA A 171 18.68 11.51 -27.11
C ALA A 171 18.80 10.80 -28.47
N SER A 172 17.69 10.26 -28.97
CA SER A 172 17.63 9.56 -30.26
C SER A 172 17.83 10.51 -31.44
N SER A 173 17.18 11.68 -31.42
CA SER A 173 17.38 12.76 -32.41
C SER A 173 18.81 13.27 -32.42
N ALA A 174 19.46 13.34 -31.25
CA ALA A 174 20.88 13.68 -31.11
C ALA A 174 21.83 12.51 -31.43
N ARG A 175 21.34 11.38 -31.95
CA ARG A 175 22.11 10.16 -32.26
C ARG A 175 22.89 9.57 -31.08
N ARG A 176 22.43 9.83 -29.84
CA ARG A 176 22.99 9.30 -28.59
C ARG A 176 22.27 8.02 -28.18
N TYR A 177 22.39 6.98 -29.02
CA TYR A 177 21.60 5.74 -28.87
C TYR A 177 21.85 4.98 -27.56
N GLU A 178 23.08 4.98 -27.05
CA GLU A 178 23.37 4.35 -25.75
C GLU A 178 22.63 5.03 -24.60
N ALA A 179 22.59 6.37 -24.62
CA ALA A 179 21.85 7.14 -23.63
C ALA A 179 20.34 6.92 -23.77
N ALA A 180 19.82 6.89 -25.00
CA ALA A 180 18.42 6.58 -25.26
C ALA A 180 18.03 5.18 -24.75
N ALA A 181 18.85 4.17 -25.01
CA ALA A 181 18.62 2.80 -24.53
C ALA A 181 18.68 2.70 -23.00
N ALA A 182 19.58 3.45 -22.34
CA ALA A 182 19.64 3.50 -20.89
C ALA A 182 18.38 4.15 -20.27
N LEU A 183 17.86 5.21 -20.91
CA LEU A 183 16.62 5.87 -20.51
C LEU A 183 15.40 4.96 -20.72
N LEU A 184 15.32 4.24 -21.84
CA LEU A 184 14.24 3.28 -22.11
C LEU A 184 14.18 2.20 -21.03
N ARG A 185 15.31 1.54 -20.73
CA ARG A 185 15.39 0.55 -19.66
C ARG A 185 14.97 1.10 -18.30
N ARG A 186 15.26 2.37 -18.03
CA ARG A 186 14.84 3.04 -16.78
C ARG A 186 13.33 3.28 -16.78
N ARG A 187 12.76 3.73 -17.90
CA ARG A 187 11.32 3.97 -18.06
C ARG A 187 10.52 2.68 -17.85
N GLU A 188 10.89 1.60 -18.54
CA GLU A 188 10.20 0.31 -18.43
C GLU A 188 10.21 -0.23 -16.99
N ARG A 189 11.37 -0.15 -16.32
CA ARG A 189 11.48 -0.54 -14.91
C ARG A 189 10.60 0.32 -14.02
N LEU A 190 10.65 1.64 -14.17
CA LEU A 190 9.84 2.55 -13.36
C LEU A 190 8.34 2.33 -13.58
N ALA A 191 7.89 2.14 -14.82
CA ALA A 191 6.50 1.84 -15.13
C ALA A 191 6.02 0.57 -14.40
N GLY A 192 6.80 -0.52 -14.44
CA GLY A 192 6.47 -1.74 -13.70
C GLY A 192 6.49 -1.60 -12.18
N LEU A 193 7.28 -0.66 -11.63
CA LEU A 193 7.25 -0.31 -10.21
C LEU A 193 5.97 0.45 -9.85
N LEU A 194 5.63 1.46 -10.65
CA LEU A 194 4.45 2.30 -10.45
C LEU A 194 3.17 1.48 -10.56
N GLU A 195 3.02 0.62 -11.56
CA GLU A 195 1.85 -0.26 -11.72
C GLU A 195 1.60 -1.12 -10.47
N ARG A 196 2.66 -1.72 -9.92
CA ARG A 196 2.58 -2.55 -8.69
C ARG A 196 2.21 -1.74 -7.46
N LEU A 197 2.62 -0.48 -7.39
CA LEU A 197 2.34 0.42 -6.29
C LEU A 197 0.94 1.05 -6.41
N GLY A 198 0.55 1.46 -7.62
CA GLY A 198 -0.73 2.09 -7.94
C GLY A 198 -1.91 1.21 -7.59
N GLY A 199 -1.80 -0.11 -7.73
CA GLY A 199 -2.79 -1.06 -7.20
C GLY A 199 -3.07 -0.87 -5.69
N VAL A 200 -2.04 -0.65 -4.89
CA VAL A 200 -2.19 -0.46 -3.44
C VAL A 200 -2.65 0.96 -3.10
N LEU A 201 -2.10 1.98 -3.78
CA LEU A 201 -2.51 3.37 -3.57
C LEU A 201 -3.99 3.59 -3.92
N ARG A 202 -4.48 3.00 -5.02
CA ARG A 202 -5.91 3.04 -5.39
C ARG A 202 -6.81 2.44 -4.32
N VAL A 203 -6.38 1.38 -3.64
CA VAL A 203 -7.15 0.79 -2.54
C VAL A 203 -7.23 1.75 -1.35
N LEU A 204 -6.16 2.49 -1.07
CA LEU A 204 -6.11 3.46 0.03
C LEU A 204 -6.94 4.71 -0.23
N HIS A 205 -6.99 5.15 -1.48
CA HIS A 205 -7.81 6.28 -1.91
C HIS A 205 -9.25 5.89 -2.27
N ALA A 206 -9.62 4.61 -2.11
CA ALA A 206 -10.98 4.17 -2.38
C ALA A 206 -11.96 4.78 -1.36
N ASP A 207 -13.13 5.20 -1.87
CA ASP A 207 -14.21 5.73 -1.05
C ASP A 207 -14.59 4.75 0.08
N PRO A 208 -14.92 5.28 1.27
CA PRO A 208 -15.41 4.47 2.35
C PRO A 208 -16.71 3.77 1.93
N ARG A 209 -16.85 2.50 2.32
CA ARG A 209 -17.97 1.66 1.88
C ARG A 209 -18.33 0.61 2.90
N LEU A 210 -19.62 0.29 2.94
CA LEU A 210 -20.16 -0.88 3.61
C LEU A 210 -20.25 -2.01 2.57
N VAL A 211 -19.62 -3.15 2.86
CA VAL A 211 -19.70 -4.37 2.05
C VAL A 211 -20.46 -5.44 2.82
N VAL A 212 -21.38 -6.13 2.15
CA VAL A 212 -22.10 -7.28 2.71
C VAL A 212 -21.56 -8.53 2.04
N ALA A 213 -20.88 -9.38 2.81
CA ALA A 213 -20.33 -10.64 2.34
C ALA A 213 -21.27 -11.79 2.69
N SER A 214 -21.68 -12.58 1.70
CA SER A 214 -22.56 -13.73 1.87
C SER A 214 -21.80 -14.98 2.31
N HIS A 215 -22.49 -15.88 3.01
CA HIS A 215 -22.00 -17.24 3.24
C HIS A 215 -22.13 -18.05 1.96
N PRO A 216 -21.16 -18.89 1.58
CA PRO A 216 -21.16 -19.62 0.30
C PRO A 216 -22.36 -20.57 0.09
N THR A 217 -22.97 -21.05 1.19
CA THR A 217 -24.06 -22.05 1.13
C THR A 217 -25.28 -21.76 2.01
N LYS A 218 -25.23 -20.76 2.89
CA LYS A 218 -26.28 -20.51 3.90
C LYS A 218 -26.74 -19.08 3.74
N ARG A 219 -28.00 -18.78 4.10
CA ARG A 219 -28.49 -17.41 4.11
C ARG A 219 -28.02 -16.66 5.36
N ARG A 220 -26.74 -16.33 5.41
CA ARG A 220 -26.06 -15.58 6.48
C ARG A 220 -25.10 -14.59 5.84
N PHE A 221 -24.87 -13.49 6.52
CA PHE A 221 -24.06 -12.39 6.00
C PHE A 221 -23.18 -11.81 7.09
N ASP A 222 -21.97 -11.39 6.71
CA ASP A 222 -21.17 -10.47 7.49
C ASP A 222 -21.17 -9.08 6.82
N ALA A 223 -21.14 -8.03 7.65
CA ALA A 223 -20.97 -6.66 7.23
C ALA A 223 -19.52 -6.21 7.48
N PHE A 224 -18.94 -5.50 6.51
CA PHE A 224 -17.59 -4.93 6.56
C PHE A 224 -17.64 -3.43 6.30
N TRP A 225 -17.17 -2.65 7.26
CA TRP A 225 -16.94 -1.22 7.08
C TRP A 225 -15.50 -1.01 6.64
N ILE A 226 -15.34 -0.69 5.36
CA ILE A 226 -14.03 -0.44 4.74
C ILE A 226 -13.85 1.07 4.61
N VAL A 227 -12.82 1.63 5.25
CA VAL A 227 -12.54 3.07 5.26
C VAL A 227 -11.06 3.31 4.96
N GLY A 228 -10.78 4.06 3.89
CA GLY A 228 -9.42 4.26 3.35
C GLY A 228 -8.69 2.95 3.07
N GLY A 229 -9.41 2.00 2.44
CA GLY A 229 -8.90 0.66 2.10
C GLY A 229 -8.75 -0.33 3.25
N ARG A 230 -9.06 0.06 4.49
CA ARG A 230 -8.86 -0.76 5.70
C ARG A 230 -10.18 -1.21 6.30
N VAL A 231 -10.20 -2.38 6.95
CA VAL A 231 -11.37 -2.84 7.70
C VAL A 231 -11.42 -2.08 9.03
N ALA A 232 -12.24 -1.05 9.08
CA ALA A 232 -12.48 -0.29 10.30
C ALA A 232 -13.30 -1.11 11.31
N ASP A 233 -14.24 -1.91 10.81
CA ASP A 233 -15.10 -2.77 11.62
C ASP A 233 -15.68 -3.91 10.76
N TRP A 234 -15.98 -5.06 11.37
CA TRP A 234 -16.69 -6.15 10.70
C TRP A 234 -17.41 -7.10 11.67
N GLY A 235 -18.31 -7.92 11.16
CA GLY A 235 -18.96 -9.00 11.93
C GLY A 235 -20.31 -9.40 11.33
N PRO A 236 -21.11 -10.21 12.05
CA PRO A 236 -22.45 -10.59 11.61
C PRO A 236 -23.27 -9.37 11.22
N LEU A 237 -23.98 -9.45 10.10
CA LEU A 237 -24.84 -8.36 9.62
C LEU A 237 -25.85 -7.97 10.71
N PRO A 238 -25.77 -6.76 11.28
CA PRO A 238 -26.61 -6.40 12.40
C PRO A 238 -27.93 -5.74 11.94
N PRO A 239 -28.88 -5.50 12.86
CA PRO A 239 -30.09 -4.73 12.56
C PRO A 239 -29.78 -3.31 12.08
N LEU A 240 -30.75 -2.68 11.39
CA LEU A 240 -30.55 -1.39 10.72
C LEU A 240 -30.06 -0.26 11.65
N GLU A 241 -30.59 -0.17 12.86
CA GLU A 241 -30.20 0.85 13.85
C GLU A 241 -28.72 0.71 14.25
N GLU A 242 -28.26 -0.54 14.37
CA GLU A 242 -26.87 -0.86 14.68
C GLU A 242 -25.94 -0.50 13.51
N ILE A 243 -26.39 -0.71 12.28
CA ILE A 243 -25.62 -0.36 11.08
C ILE A 243 -25.29 1.14 11.08
N GLN A 244 -26.25 2.00 11.41
CA GLN A 244 -26.04 3.44 11.47
C GLN A 244 -25.00 3.82 12.53
N ARG A 245 -25.10 3.24 13.73
CA ARG A 245 -24.16 3.50 14.83
C ARG A 245 -22.74 3.03 14.51
N ARG A 246 -22.59 1.80 14.02
CA ARG A 246 -21.28 1.23 13.63
C ARG A 246 -20.67 2.01 12.47
N THR A 247 -21.48 2.49 11.52
CA THR A 247 -21.02 3.36 10.42
C THR A 247 -20.40 4.66 10.95
N ALA A 248 -21.11 5.35 11.84
CA ALA A 248 -20.59 6.59 12.43
C ALA A 248 -19.26 6.34 13.18
N SER A 249 -19.18 5.24 13.93
CA SER A 249 -17.95 4.82 14.63
C SER A 249 -16.80 4.49 13.67
N ALA A 250 -17.09 3.77 12.58
CA ALA A 250 -16.10 3.38 11.58
C ALA A 250 -15.53 4.57 10.81
N LEU A 251 -16.38 5.55 10.45
CA LEU A 251 -15.93 6.78 9.81
C LEU A 251 -15.13 7.64 10.80
N GLY A 252 -15.57 7.74 12.05
CA GLY A 252 -14.89 8.51 13.09
C GLY A 252 -13.48 7.99 13.42
N SER A 253 -13.30 6.66 13.49
CA SER A 253 -11.99 6.05 13.77
C SER A 253 -10.94 6.31 12.68
N HIS A 254 -11.38 6.65 11.47
CA HIS A 254 -10.50 6.92 10.33
C HIS A 254 -10.05 8.38 10.23
N LEU A 255 -10.78 9.35 10.79
CA LEU A 255 -10.48 10.79 10.69
C LEU A 255 -9.10 11.20 11.26
N GLY A 256 -8.38 10.30 11.94
CA GLY A 256 -7.00 10.48 12.39
C GLY A 256 -5.97 9.51 11.78
N ARG A 257 -6.39 8.57 10.93
CA ARG A 257 -5.48 7.61 10.29
C ARG A 257 -4.92 8.22 9.00
N GLY A 258 -3.63 8.53 8.98
CA GLY A 258 -2.95 9.00 7.77
C GLY A 258 -3.02 8.00 6.62
N THR A 259 -2.68 8.45 5.41
CA THR A 259 -2.72 7.67 4.16
C THR A 259 -1.81 6.42 4.18
N THR A 260 -0.88 6.33 5.12
CA THR A 260 0.10 5.23 5.23
C THR A 260 -0.41 4.05 6.05
N VAL A 261 -0.27 2.84 5.52
CA VAL A 261 -0.65 1.57 6.16
C VAL A 261 0.55 0.95 6.89
N PRO A 262 0.43 0.52 8.16
CA PRO A 262 1.45 -0.28 8.83
C PRO A 262 1.69 -1.65 8.18
N ALA A 263 2.89 -2.22 8.32
CA ALA A 263 3.25 -3.47 7.63
C ALA A 263 2.36 -4.67 8.04
N GLU A 264 1.82 -4.65 9.25
CA GLU A 264 0.91 -5.66 9.80
C GLU A 264 -0.49 -5.63 9.20
N GLU A 265 -0.99 -4.46 8.81
CA GLU A 265 -2.34 -4.28 8.24
C GLU A 265 -2.36 -4.58 6.73
N VAL A 266 -1.22 -4.60 6.05
CA VAL A 266 -1.13 -4.80 4.59
C VAL A 266 -1.75 -6.12 4.13
N ASP A 267 -1.57 -7.17 4.92
CA ASP A 267 -2.09 -8.49 4.58
C ASP A 267 -3.62 -8.51 4.61
N GLU A 268 -4.23 -7.88 5.62
CA GLU A 268 -5.68 -7.74 5.74
C GLU A 268 -6.26 -6.90 4.59
N LEU A 269 -5.64 -5.75 4.31
CA LEU A 269 -6.03 -4.89 3.20
C LEU A 269 -6.02 -5.64 1.86
N ARG A 270 -4.98 -6.45 1.61
CA ARG A 270 -4.87 -7.24 0.37
C ARG A 270 -5.90 -8.36 0.31
N ILE A 271 -6.16 -9.05 1.42
CA ILE A 271 -7.19 -10.09 1.50
C ILE A 271 -8.55 -9.49 1.11
N VAL A 272 -8.91 -8.38 1.74
CA VAL A 272 -10.21 -7.73 1.53
C VAL A 272 -10.31 -7.17 0.11
N SER A 273 -9.27 -6.49 -0.37
CA SER A 273 -9.27 -5.95 -1.74
C SER A 273 -9.35 -7.03 -2.80
N ALA A 274 -8.66 -8.17 -2.63
CA ALA A 274 -8.71 -9.27 -3.59
C ALA A 274 -10.08 -9.93 -3.59
N TRP A 275 -10.63 -10.23 -2.41
CA TRP A 275 -11.93 -10.87 -2.30
C TRP A 275 -13.06 -10.01 -2.88
N VAL A 276 -13.07 -8.70 -2.58
CA VAL A 276 -14.08 -7.75 -3.11
C VAL A 276 -13.98 -7.63 -4.64
N ALA A 277 -12.78 -7.71 -5.21
CA ALA A 277 -12.60 -7.68 -6.67
C ALA A 277 -13.05 -8.97 -7.35
N GLU A 278 -12.88 -10.11 -6.69
CA GLU A 278 -13.24 -11.43 -7.23
C GLU A 278 -14.75 -11.73 -7.13
N HIS A 279 -15.41 -11.28 -6.07
CA HIS A 279 -16.81 -11.64 -5.78
C HIS A 279 -17.82 -10.56 -6.13
N GLU A 280 -17.37 -9.33 -6.41
CA GLU A 280 -18.23 -8.16 -6.66
C GLU A 280 -19.43 -8.01 -5.70
N PRO A 281 -19.23 -8.13 -4.38
CA PRO A 281 -20.31 -8.23 -3.41
C PRO A 281 -21.20 -6.98 -3.39
N ALA A 282 -22.42 -7.15 -2.87
CA ALA A 282 -23.30 -6.05 -2.50
C ALA A 282 -22.54 -5.01 -1.64
N LYS A 283 -22.44 -3.77 -2.16
CA LYS A 283 -21.70 -2.67 -1.53
C LYS A 283 -22.45 -1.34 -1.57
N LEU A 284 -22.24 -0.52 -0.55
CA LEU A 284 -22.84 0.81 -0.39
C LEU A 284 -21.76 1.84 -0.07
N SER A 285 -21.67 2.89 -0.89
CA SER A 285 -20.77 4.02 -0.61
C SER A 285 -21.21 4.78 0.65
N LEU A 286 -20.22 5.13 1.46
CA LEU A 286 -20.31 5.90 2.71
C LEU A 286 -19.62 7.28 2.58
N ALA A 287 -19.31 7.71 1.36
CA ALA A 287 -18.61 8.98 1.12
C ALA A 287 -19.40 10.20 1.65
N GLU A 288 -20.73 10.11 1.63
CA GLU A 288 -21.65 11.14 2.15
C GLU A 288 -21.93 10.98 3.67
N GLY A 289 -21.25 10.04 4.34
CA GLY A 289 -21.44 9.74 5.76
C GLY A 289 -22.38 8.58 6.02
N THR A 290 -23.14 8.65 7.13
CA THR A 290 -24.05 7.57 7.55
C THR A 290 -25.22 7.46 6.56
N PRO A 291 -25.45 6.28 5.96
CA PRO A 291 -26.45 6.12 4.91
C PRO A 291 -27.87 6.14 5.46
N ALA A 292 -28.80 6.64 4.65
CA ALA A 292 -30.22 6.56 4.93
C ALA A 292 -30.70 5.10 5.02
N ALA A 293 -31.67 4.86 5.90
CA ALA A 293 -32.29 3.56 6.15
C ALA A 293 -32.67 2.80 4.86
N GLU A 294 -33.21 3.52 3.88
CA GLU A 294 -33.69 2.96 2.61
C GLU A 294 -32.56 2.40 1.73
N ARG A 295 -31.41 3.10 1.69
CA ARG A 295 -30.22 2.65 0.95
C ARG A 295 -29.66 1.35 1.52
N VAL A 296 -29.67 1.22 2.85
CA VAL A 296 -29.28 -0.03 3.53
C VAL A 296 -30.27 -1.15 3.20
N ARG A 297 -31.59 -0.89 3.27
CA ARG A 297 -32.59 -1.91 2.88
C ARG A 297 -32.49 -2.34 1.42
N HIS A 298 -32.09 -1.44 0.52
CA HIS A 298 -31.82 -1.78 -0.87
C HIS A 298 -30.61 -2.71 -1.00
N LEU A 299 -29.51 -2.40 -0.31
CA LEU A 299 -28.31 -3.23 -0.25
C LEU A 299 -28.61 -4.65 0.24
N LEU A 300 -29.39 -4.78 1.31
CA LEU A 300 -29.76 -6.09 1.88
C LEU A 300 -30.59 -6.93 0.89
N ARG A 301 -31.45 -6.29 0.09
CA ARG A 301 -32.22 -6.98 -0.96
C ARG A 301 -31.35 -7.42 -2.13
N GLN A 302 -30.24 -6.75 -2.39
CA GLN A 302 -29.27 -7.16 -3.41
C GLN A 302 -28.44 -8.35 -2.92
N GLY A 303 -27.95 -8.31 -1.67
CA GLY A 303 -27.22 -9.44 -1.08
C GLY A 303 -28.06 -10.70 -0.92
N ASP A 304 -29.39 -10.59 -0.81
CA ASP A 304 -30.32 -11.74 -0.77
C ASP A 304 -30.53 -12.43 -2.14
N ARG A 305 -30.06 -11.83 -3.25
CA ARG A 305 -30.23 -12.37 -4.62
C ARG A 305 -29.01 -13.13 -5.14
N GLU A 306 -27.89 -13.07 -4.42
CA GLU A 306 -26.64 -13.81 -4.66
C GLU A 306 -26.62 -15.13 -3.87
#